data_AF-A0AAW7AAT0-F1
#
_entry.id   AF-A0AAW7AAT0-F1
#
_cell.length_a   1.000
_cell.length_b   1.000
_cell.length_c   1.000
_cell.angle_alpha   90.00
_cell.angle_beta   90.00
_cell.angle_gamma   90.00
#
_symmetry.space_group_name_H-M   'P 1'
#
loop_
_entity.id
_entity.type
_entity.pdbx_description
1 polymer ?
#
loop_
_entity_poly.entity_id
_entity_poly.type
_entity_poly.pdbx_seq_one_letter_code
_entity_poly.pdbx_strand_id
1 'polypeptide(L)'
;MQKHQLDMWLHGHHKDSYKTPKVFVIGCSDVSDYLLAVEYKHQLEPIKDGEDPIHFGSLDLVKEELLRLGIDKAYLRLHNAYDECGSDGAASYCDIELSLVTH
;
A
#
# COMPACT_ATOMS: atom_id res chain seq x y z
N MET A 1 -5.42 -9.45 4.07
CA MET A 1 -6.80 -8.89 4.12
C MET A 1 -7.51 -9.02 2.77
N GLN A 2 -8.84 -9.22 2.70
CA GLN A 2 -9.59 -9.22 1.42
C GLN A 2 -10.01 -7.80 1.00
N LYS A 3 -10.03 -7.49 -0.30
CA LYS A 3 -10.44 -6.19 -0.85
C LYS A 3 -11.82 -5.77 -0.35
N HIS A 4 -12.80 -6.68 -0.41
CA HIS A 4 -14.15 -6.40 0.08
C HIS A 4 -14.20 -6.11 1.59
N GLN A 5 -13.33 -6.76 2.38
CA GLN A 5 -13.23 -6.46 3.81
C GLN A 5 -12.65 -5.06 4.03
N LEU A 6 -11.67 -4.65 3.23
CA LEU A 6 -11.12 -3.30 3.30
C LEU A 6 -12.17 -2.26 2.91
N ASP A 7 -12.94 -2.51 1.86
CA ASP A 7 -14.04 -1.63 1.44
C ASP A 7 -15.11 -1.48 2.53
N MET A 8 -15.60 -2.59 3.08
CA MET A 8 -16.54 -2.60 4.21
C MET A 8 -15.98 -1.93 5.45
N TRP A 9 -14.66 -2.03 5.64
CA TRP A 9 -13.97 -1.38 6.72
C TRP A 9 -13.89 0.13 6.45
N LEU A 10 -13.50 0.59 5.27
CA LEU A 10 -13.40 2.03 4.98
C LEU A 10 -14.75 2.74 5.03
N HIS A 11 -15.82 2.08 4.58
CA HIS A 11 -17.19 2.58 4.64
C HIS A 11 -17.92 2.26 5.96
N GLY A 12 -17.31 1.46 6.83
CA GLY A 12 -17.88 1.07 8.11
C GLY A 12 -17.98 2.25 9.07
N HIS A 13 -19.05 2.29 9.87
CA HIS A 13 -19.22 3.29 10.93
C HIS A 13 -18.19 3.06 12.05
N HIS A 14 -17.01 3.66 11.92
CA HIS A 14 -15.97 3.58 12.95
C HIS A 14 -16.20 4.62 14.04
N LYS A 15 -15.93 4.23 15.30
CA LYS A 15 -15.89 5.19 16.41
C LYS A 15 -14.78 6.21 16.19
N ASP A 16 -15.02 7.46 16.57
CA ASP A 16 -14.14 8.65 16.45
C ASP A 16 -12.64 8.45 16.82
N SER A 17 -12.29 7.41 17.59
CA SER A 17 -10.91 7.05 17.96
C SER A 17 -10.18 6.16 16.94
N TYR A 18 -10.81 5.85 15.81
CA TYR A 18 -10.29 4.86 14.88
C TYR A 18 -9.30 5.46 13.89
N LYS A 19 -8.08 4.93 13.88
CA LYS A 19 -7.05 5.34 12.92
C LYS A 19 -7.29 4.63 11.60
N THR A 20 -7.52 5.39 10.54
CA THR A 20 -7.53 4.91 9.14
C THR A 20 -6.24 4.12 8.87
N PRO A 21 -6.32 2.97 8.18
CA PRO A 21 -5.19 2.08 8.06
C PRO A 21 -4.27 2.65 6.98
N LYS A 22 -2.97 2.59 7.20
CA LYS A 22 -2.04 3.07 6.18
C LYS A 22 -1.98 2.04 5.07
N VAL A 23 -2.20 2.47 3.84
CA VAL A 23 -2.08 1.58 2.67
C VAL A 23 -0.71 1.77 2.05
N PHE A 24 -0.06 0.66 1.76
CA PHE A 24 1.27 0.58 1.19
C PHE A 24 1.21 -0.06 -0.19
N VAL A 25 1.96 0.51 -1.12
CA VAL A 25 2.17 -0.01 -2.46
C VAL A 25 3.57 -0.57 -2.48
N ILE A 26 3.73 -1.89 -2.66
CA ILE A 26 5.04 -2.53 -2.63
C ILE A 26 5.47 -2.78 -4.07
N GLY A 27 6.51 -2.08 -4.53
CA GLY A 27 7.10 -2.34 -5.84
C GLY A 27 8.01 -3.56 -5.80
N CYS A 28 7.77 -4.54 -6.69
CA CYS A 28 8.67 -5.66 -6.86
C CYS A 28 9.82 -5.27 -7.80
N SER A 29 11.07 -5.63 -7.47
CA SER A 29 12.25 -5.21 -8.24
C SER A 29 12.39 -5.90 -9.61
N ASP A 30 11.69 -7.00 -9.84
CA ASP A 30 11.92 -7.89 -10.99
C ASP A 30 10.89 -7.71 -12.11
N VAL A 31 9.68 -7.26 -11.77
CA VAL A 31 8.57 -7.08 -12.70
C VAL A 31 7.87 -5.78 -12.31
N SER A 32 7.40 -5.00 -13.29
CA SER A 32 6.65 -3.75 -13.09
C SER A 32 5.30 -3.94 -12.38
N ASP A 33 5.22 -4.87 -11.43
CA ASP A 33 4.07 -5.21 -10.63
C ASP A 33 4.19 -4.57 -9.25
N TYR A 34 3.15 -3.82 -8.93
CA TYR A 34 2.92 -3.18 -7.64
C TYR A 34 1.91 -3.99 -6.86
N LEU A 35 2.33 -4.51 -5.71
CA LEU A 35 1.47 -5.23 -4.78
C LEU A 35 0.80 -4.24 -3.82
N LEU A 36 -0.50 -4.37 -3.62
CA LEU A 36 -1.20 -3.56 -2.62
C LEU A 36 -1.21 -4.25 -1.26
N ALA A 37 -0.80 -3.53 -0.22
CA ALA A 37 -0.80 -4.01 1.16
C ALA A 37 -1.37 -2.96 2.10
N VAL A 38 -1.93 -3.37 3.23
CA VAL A 38 -2.46 -2.48 4.25
C VAL A 38 -1.79 -2.76 5.59
N GLU A 39 -1.44 -1.72 6.33
CA GLU A 39 -0.92 -1.86 7.68
C GLU A 39 -2.06 -2.11 8.65
N TYR A 40 -2.03 -3.28 9.26
CA TYR A 40 -2.96 -3.68 10.31
C TYR A 40 -2.16 -4.18 11.52
N LYS A 41 -2.39 -3.59 12.70
CA LYS A 41 -1.69 -3.94 13.95
C LYS A 41 -0.14 -3.98 13.81
N HIS A 42 0.45 -3.00 13.11
CA HIS A 42 1.89 -2.92 12.82
C HIS A 42 2.45 -4.03 11.91
N GLN A 43 1.57 -4.74 11.19
CA GLN A 43 1.95 -5.73 10.19
C GLN A 43 1.40 -5.33 8.83
N LEU A 44 2.19 -5.50 7.78
CA LEU A 44 1.73 -5.32 6.41
C LEU A 44 1.02 -6.57 5.95
N GLU A 45 -0.26 -6.40 5.64
CA GLU A 45 -1.13 -7.45 5.13
C GLU A 45 -1.41 -7.19 3.65
N PRO A 46 -1.02 -8.09 2.73
CA PRO A 46 -1.37 -7.94 1.31
C PRO A 46 -2.90 -7.98 1.15
N ILE A 47 -3.39 -7.13 0.25
CA ILE A 47 -4.79 -7.10 -0.14
C ILE A 47 -4.99 -8.15 -1.22
N LYS A 48 -5.97 -9.03 -0.99
CA LYS A 48 -6.35 -10.11 -1.90
C LYS A 48 -7.69 -9.83 -2.54
N ASP A 49 -7.81 -10.15 -3.82
CA ASP A 49 -9.09 -10.18 -4.55
C ASP A 49 -9.41 -11.65 -4.84
N GLY A 50 -10.30 -12.24 -4.03
CA GLY A 50 -10.52 -13.69 -4.04
C GLY A 50 -9.35 -14.46 -3.41
N GLU A 51 -8.71 -15.34 -4.17
CA GLU A 51 -7.63 -16.22 -3.69
C GLU A 51 -6.24 -15.57 -3.83
N ASP A 52 -6.06 -14.66 -4.80
CA ASP A 52 -4.77 -14.09 -5.16
C ASP A 52 -4.57 -12.66 -4.64
N PRO A 53 -3.33 -12.29 -4.26
CA PRO A 53 -2.96 -10.91 -3.96
C PRO A 53 -3.15 -10.00 -5.19
N ILE A 54 -3.51 -8.74 -4.96
CA ILE A 54 -3.71 -7.78 -6.04
C ILE A 54 -2.37 -7.20 -6.50
N HIS A 55 -2.08 -7.42 -7.77
CA HIS A 55 -0.94 -6.84 -8.46
C HIS A 55 -1.42 -5.84 -9.51
N PHE A 56 -0.70 -4.73 -9.64
CA PHE A 56 -0.96 -3.68 -10.62
C PHE A 56 0.27 -3.46 -11.49
N GLY A 57 0.10 -3.36 -12.79
CA GLY A 57 1.22 -3.11 -13.72
C GLY A 57 1.74 -1.66 -13.71
N SER A 58 1.08 -0.74 -13.01
CA SER A 58 1.40 0.69 -13.01
C SER A 58 0.95 1.37 -11.73
N LEU A 59 1.68 2.41 -11.29
CA LEU A 59 1.26 3.27 -10.18
C LEU A 59 -0.06 3.99 -10.45
N ASP A 60 -0.36 4.36 -11.70
CA ASP A 60 -1.62 5.02 -12.04
C ASP A 60 -2.83 4.14 -11.72
N LEU A 61 -2.77 2.85 -12.07
CA LEU A 61 -3.83 1.89 -11.74
C LEU A 61 -4.00 1.73 -10.23
N VAL A 62 -2.89 1.74 -9.49
CA VAL A 62 -2.91 1.69 -8.02
C VAL A 62 -3.61 2.94 -7.47
N LYS A 63 -3.28 4.13 -7.97
CA LYS A 63 -3.90 5.39 -7.53
C LYS A 63 -5.41 5.40 -7.82
N GLU A 64 -5.81 4.96 -9.01
CA GLU A 64 -7.22 4.85 -9.39
C GLU A 64 -7.98 3.90 -8.46
N GLU A 65 -7.40 2.74 -8.12
CA GLU A 65 -8.03 1.80 -7.19
C GLU A 65 -8.10 2.36 -5.76
N LEU A 66 -7.03 2.99 -5.28
CA LEU A 66 -7.00 3.61 -3.95
C LEU A 66 -8.07 4.70 -3.82
N LEU A 67 -8.25 5.52 -4.86
CA LEU A 67 -9.31 6.53 -4.93
C LEU A 67 -10.70 5.89 -4.95
N ARG A 68 -10.90 4.80 -5.70
CA ARG A 68 -12.17 4.05 -5.71
C ARG A 68 -12.52 3.47 -4.35
N LEU A 69 -11.52 3.05 -3.58
CA LEU A 69 -11.67 2.56 -2.21
C LEU A 69 -11.90 3.68 -1.18
N GLY A 70 -11.77 4.96 -1.57
CA GLY A 70 -11.91 6.09 -0.66
C GLY A 70 -10.68 6.35 0.22
N ILE A 71 -9.51 5.87 -0.21
CA ILE A 71 -8.25 6.09 0.49
C ILE A 71 -7.65 7.43 0.03
N ASP A 72 -7.40 8.32 0.98
CA ASP A 72 -6.80 9.64 0.74
C ASP A 72 -5.25 9.60 0.74
N LYS A 73 -4.67 8.65 1.48
CA LYS A 73 -3.21 8.55 1.68
C LYS A 73 -2.70 7.13 1.48
N ALA A 74 -1.69 6.99 0.64
CA ALA A 74 -0.95 5.74 0.47
C ALA A 74 0.56 5.99 0.49
N TYR A 75 1.34 4.93 0.67
CA TYR A 75 2.80 4.98 0.75
C TYR A 75 3.41 3.94 -0.19
N LEU A 76 4.20 4.38 -1.16
CA LEU A 76 4.97 3.49 -2.02
C LEU A 76 6.23 3.02 -1.28
N ARG A 77 6.26 1.75 -0.91
CA ARG A 77 7.42 1.05 -0.37
C ARG A 77 8.22 0.43 -1.50
N LEU A 78 9.43 0.94 -1.71
CA LEU A 78 10.40 0.39 -2.66
C LEU A 78 11.52 -0.31 -1.90
N HIS A 79 11.89 -1.50 -2.36
CA HIS A 79 13.07 -2.17 -1.85
C HIS A 79 14.31 -1.49 -2.45
N ASN A 80 15.19 -1.01 -1.58
CA ASN A 80 16.42 -0.35 -2.03
C ASN A 80 17.48 -1.43 -2.30
N ALA A 81 17.56 -1.92 -3.54
CA ALA A 81 18.51 -2.97 -3.94
C ALA A 81 19.97 -2.47 -4.01
N TYR A 82 20.20 -1.17 -3.92
CA TYR A 82 21.52 -0.53 -4.00
C TYR A 82 22.05 -0.09 -2.63
N ASP A 83 21.86 -0.92 -1.61
CA ASP A 83 22.44 -0.72 -0.26
C ASP A 83 23.63 -1.66 -0.01
N GLU A 84 24.45 -1.92 -1.04
CA GLU A 84 25.71 -2.67 -0.86
C GLU A 84 26.91 -1.75 -0.52
N CYS A 85 26.70 -0.44 -0.33
CA CYS A 85 27.78 0.52 -0.04
C CYS A 85 27.42 1.63 0.98
N GLY A 86 26.26 1.53 1.65
CA GLY A 86 25.81 2.49 2.66
C GLY A 86 26.05 1.99 4.08
N SER A 87 26.48 2.87 4.98
CA SER A 87 26.85 2.56 6.37
C SER A 87 25.79 1.75 7.14
N ASP A 88 26.26 0.89 8.04
CA ASP A 88 25.48 0.10 9.03
C ASP A 88 24.31 0.92 9.61
N GLY A 89 23.08 0.62 9.19
CA GLY A 89 21.85 1.27 9.68
C GLY A 89 20.96 1.97 8.65
N ALA A 90 21.27 1.91 7.35
CA ALA A 90 20.35 2.41 6.32
C ALA A 90 19.10 1.52 6.20
N ALA A 91 17.92 2.13 6.12
CA ALA A 91 16.66 1.41 6.05
C ALA A 91 16.56 0.64 4.71
N SER A 92 16.37 -0.68 4.77
CA SER A 92 16.23 -1.57 3.60
C SER A 92 15.01 -1.27 2.71
N TYR A 93 14.18 -0.30 3.12
CA TYR A 93 12.95 0.09 2.45
C TYR A 93 12.85 1.61 2.42
N CYS A 94 12.45 2.15 1.28
CA CYS A 94 12.11 3.55 1.11
C CYS A 94 10.59 3.69 1.01
N ASP A 95 9.98 4.42 1.95
CA ASP A 95 8.55 4.71 1.97
C ASP A 95 8.32 6.13 1.40
N ILE A 96 7.71 6.20 0.21
CA ILE A 96 7.41 7.45 -0.48
C ILE A 96 5.91 7.71 -0.34
N GLU A 97 5.52 8.83 0.26
CA GLU A 97 4.11 9.21 0.34
C GLU A 97 3.55 9.44 -1.09
N LEU A 98 2.49 8.73 -1.43
CA LEU A 98 1.74 8.92 -2.67
C LEU A 98 0.58 9.88 -2.40
N SER A 99 0.68 11.09 -2.95
CA SER A 99 -0.44 12.02 -3.02
C SER A 99 -1.47 11.50 -4.02
N LEU A 100 -2.66 11.15 -3.53
CA LEU A 100 -3.78 10.65 -4.34
C LEU A 100 -4.70 11.78 -4.83
N VAL A 101 -4.48 13.02 -4.39
CA VAL A 101 -5.20 14.20 -4.86
C VAL A 101 -4.93 14.45 -6.36
N THR A 102 -5.91 14.11 -7.19
CA THR A 102 -6.02 14.60 -8.57
C THR A 102 -6.31 16.10 -8.53
N HIS A 103 -5.40 16.91 -9.06
CA HIS A 103 -5.58 18.35 -9.30
C HIS A 103 -6.52 18.58 -10.49
#